data_AF-A0A484WZM0-F1
#
_entry.id   AF-A0A484WZM0-F1
#
_cell.length_a   1.000
_cell.length_b   1.000
_cell.length_c   1.000
_cell.angle_alpha   90.00
_cell.angle_beta   90.00
_cell.angle_gamma   90.00
#
_symmetry.space_group_name_H-M   'P 1'
#
loop_
_entity.id
_entity.type
_entity.pdbx_description
1 polymer ?
#
loop_
_entity_poly.entity_id
_entity_poly.type
_entity_poly.pdbx_seq_one_letter_code
_entity_poly.pdbx_strand_id
1 'polypeptide(L)'
;MRGNAGAERYGVGSGGSGHVSGYTTAHQALEAELADWLGYPRALLFISGFAANQAVIAAMTGKEDRIVADRLSHASLLEAAGLSPAQLRRFTHNDVGHLHALLQKPCAGQQLVVTEGVFSMDGDSAPLHSLHDAARSITPGYWSTMPTASR
;
A
#
# COMPACT_ATOMS: atom_id res chain seq x y z
N MET A 1 5.36 -4.61 -34.87
CA MET A 1 5.13 -4.05 -33.51
C MET A 1 5.64 -2.62 -33.49
N ARG A 2 4.76 -1.62 -33.42
CA ARG A 2 5.15 -0.19 -33.32
C ARG A 2 5.23 0.19 -31.84
N GLY A 3 6.38 -0.03 -31.20
CA GLY A 3 6.60 0.29 -29.79
C GLY A 3 6.71 1.78 -29.46
N ASN A 4 6.58 2.67 -30.46
CA ASN A 4 6.90 4.09 -30.32
C ASN A 4 5.70 5.04 -30.34
N ALA A 5 4.47 4.51 -30.44
CA ALA A 5 3.26 5.34 -30.53
C ALA A 5 3.07 6.28 -29.31
N GLY A 6 3.49 5.84 -28.13
CA GLY A 6 3.48 6.68 -26.92
C GLY A 6 4.48 7.84 -27.01
N ALA A 7 5.71 7.57 -27.43
CA ALA A 7 6.74 8.60 -27.60
C ALA A 7 6.41 9.59 -28.72
N GLU A 8 5.80 9.10 -29.81
CA GLU A 8 5.34 9.93 -30.93
C GLU A 8 4.19 10.86 -30.51
N ARG A 9 3.30 10.41 -29.62
CA ARG A 9 2.11 11.17 -29.21
C ARG A 9 2.33 12.07 -27.99
N TYR A 10 3.18 11.65 -27.06
CA TYR A 10 3.34 12.31 -25.76
C TYR A 10 4.78 12.75 -25.48
N GLY A 11 5.72 12.48 -26.39
CA GLY A 11 7.14 12.72 -26.18
C GLY A 11 7.80 11.62 -25.33
N VAL A 12 9.12 11.72 -25.17
CA VAL A 12 9.93 10.72 -24.42
C VAL A 12 9.94 10.93 -22.91
N GLY A 13 9.17 11.90 -22.41
CA GLY A 13 9.09 12.22 -20.98
C GLY A 13 8.03 13.27 -20.70
N SER A 14 7.65 13.39 -19.42
CA SER A 14 6.53 14.21 -18.97
C SER A 14 6.86 15.72 -18.85
N GLY A 15 8.14 16.09 -18.92
CA GLY A 15 8.58 17.50 -18.83
C GLY A 15 8.47 18.14 -17.44
N GLY A 16 8.02 17.40 -16.42
CA GLY A 16 7.86 17.85 -15.04
C GLY A 16 7.16 16.82 -14.15
N SER A 17 6.97 17.14 -12.86
CA SER A 17 6.19 16.28 -11.96
C SER A 17 4.71 16.28 -12.36
N GLY A 18 3.97 15.23 -11.97
CA GLY A 18 2.53 15.12 -12.26
C GLY A 18 1.74 16.36 -11.81
N HIS A 19 2.14 16.98 -10.71
CA HIS A 19 1.50 18.17 -10.16
C HIS A 19 1.74 19.45 -10.99
N VAL A 20 2.82 19.52 -11.78
CA VAL A 20 3.23 20.75 -12.47
C VAL A 20 2.87 20.71 -13.95
N SER A 21 3.35 19.70 -14.66
CA SER A 21 3.13 19.58 -16.12
C SER A 21 3.16 18.15 -16.61
N GLY A 22 3.53 17.20 -15.75
CA GLY A 22 3.83 15.84 -16.16
C GLY A 22 2.64 14.88 -16.18
N TYR A 23 1.48 15.29 -15.67
CA TYR A 23 0.28 14.48 -15.71
C TYR A 23 -0.45 14.71 -17.05
N THR A 24 -0.54 13.66 -17.84
CA THR A 24 -1.09 13.72 -19.20
C THR A 24 -2.35 12.87 -19.29
N THR A 25 -3.10 13.02 -20.39
CA THR A 25 -4.28 12.19 -20.67
C THR A 25 -3.96 10.69 -20.73
N ALA A 26 -2.72 10.30 -21.04
CA ALA A 26 -2.28 8.91 -20.98
C ALA A 26 -2.25 8.38 -19.53
N HIS A 27 -1.79 9.18 -18.57
CA HIS A 27 -1.78 8.81 -17.16
C HIS A 27 -3.22 8.67 -16.63
N GLN A 28 -4.08 9.63 -16.96
CA GLN A 28 -5.50 9.58 -16.57
C GLN A 28 -6.22 8.35 -17.15
N ALA A 29 -5.96 8.01 -18.42
CA ALA A 29 -6.53 6.83 -19.04
C ALA A 29 -6.05 5.54 -18.35
N LEU A 30 -4.76 5.44 -18.04
CA LEU A 30 -4.20 4.28 -17.33
C LEU A 30 -4.75 4.17 -15.90
N GLU A 31 -4.91 5.27 -15.17
CA GLU A 31 -5.53 5.26 -13.85
C GLU A 31 -6.99 4.78 -13.90
N ALA A 32 -7.76 5.21 -14.91
CA ALA A 32 -9.13 4.77 -15.09
C ALA A 32 -9.21 3.28 -15.44
N GLU A 33 -8.33 2.80 -16.34
CA GLU A 33 -8.27 1.39 -16.72
C GLU A 33 -7.86 0.49 -15.55
N LEU A 34 -6.87 0.90 -14.75
CA LEU A 34 -6.46 0.16 -13.55
C LEU A 34 -7.56 0.14 -12.49
N ALA A 35 -8.26 1.27 -12.29
CA ALA A 35 -9.37 1.35 -11.35
C ALA A 35 -10.50 0.39 -11.75
N ASP A 36 -10.88 0.38 -13.02
CA ASP A 36 -11.90 -0.53 -13.57
C ASP A 36 -11.46 -2.00 -13.45
N TRP A 37 -10.23 -2.32 -13.88
CA TRP A 37 -9.70 -3.68 -13.86
C TRP A 37 -9.63 -4.28 -12.45
N LEU A 38 -9.20 -3.49 -11.47
CA LEU A 38 -9.05 -3.93 -10.08
C LEU A 38 -10.36 -3.79 -9.27
N GLY A 39 -11.40 -3.16 -9.82
CA GLY A 39 -12.69 -2.96 -9.14
C GLY A 39 -12.67 -1.86 -8.07
N TYR A 40 -11.80 -0.85 -8.22
CA TYR A 40 -11.70 0.29 -7.31
C TYR A 40 -12.31 1.54 -7.93
N PRO A 41 -12.85 2.46 -7.11
CA PRO A 41 -13.40 3.72 -7.63
C PRO A 41 -12.33 4.63 -8.23
N ARG A 42 -11.07 4.50 -7.81
CA ARG A 42 -9.92 5.32 -8.25
C ARG A 42 -8.62 4.53 -8.15
N ALA A 43 -7.67 4.87 -9.02
CA ALA A 43 -6.27 4.50 -8.90
C ALA A 43 -5.40 5.78 -8.96
N LEU A 44 -4.20 5.71 -8.40
CA LEU A 44 -3.21 6.78 -8.46
C LEU A 44 -1.87 6.19 -8.90
N LEU A 45 -1.25 6.78 -9.92
CA LEU A 45 0.06 6.35 -10.41
C LEU A 45 1.19 7.03 -9.63
N PHE A 46 2.20 6.23 -9.31
CA PHE A 46 3.48 6.68 -8.78
C PHE A 46 4.60 6.23 -9.72
N ILE A 47 5.73 6.93 -9.66
CA ILE A 47 6.90 6.61 -10.48
C ILE A 47 7.50 5.23 -10.18
N SER A 48 7.21 4.67 -9.00
CA SER A 48 7.59 3.31 -8.61
C SER A 48 6.71 2.80 -7.46
N GLY A 49 6.66 1.48 -7.27
CA GLY A 49 6.02 0.88 -6.09
C GLY A 49 6.67 1.31 -4.77
N PHE A 50 7.98 1.61 -4.79
CA PHE A 50 8.68 2.19 -3.65
C PHE A 50 8.11 3.57 -3.25
N ALA A 51 7.92 4.46 -4.24
CA ALA A 51 7.31 5.77 -4.01
C ALA A 51 5.84 5.65 -3.56
N ALA A 52 5.09 4.70 -4.12
CA ALA A 52 3.71 4.43 -3.71
C ALA A 52 3.63 4.02 -2.23
N ASN A 53 4.46 3.08 -1.79
CA ASN A 53 4.47 2.60 -0.40
C ASN A 53 4.81 3.72 0.59
N GLN A 54 5.81 4.56 0.29
CA GLN A 54 6.12 5.72 1.10
C GLN A 54 4.96 6.71 1.17
N ALA A 55 4.33 7.02 0.04
CA ALA A 55 3.22 7.96 -0.01
C ALA A 55 2.01 7.47 0.80
N VAL A 56 1.66 6.18 0.69
CA VAL A 56 0.54 5.59 1.42
C VAL A 56 0.80 5.62 2.92
N ILE A 57 1.97 5.16 3.38
CA ILE A 57 2.29 5.15 4.82
C ILE A 57 2.33 6.58 5.38
N ALA A 58 2.94 7.52 4.67
CA ALA A 58 2.99 8.92 5.09
C ALA A 58 1.59 9.57 5.16
N ALA A 59 0.68 9.21 4.26
CA ALA A 59 -0.69 9.73 4.27
C ALA A 59 -1.57 9.11 5.36
N MET A 60 -1.29 7.88 5.77
CA MET A 60 -2.13 7.11 6.70
C MET A 60 -1.69 7.18 8.16
N THR A 61 -0.52 7.75 8.47
CA THR A 61 0.06 7.68 9.81
C THR A 61 0.61 9.01 10.31
N GLY A 62 0.44 9.24 11.62
CA GLY A 62 0.99 10.34 12.38
C GLY A 62 1.77 9.87 13.61
N LYS A 63 2.30 10.84 14.39
CA LYS A 63 3.22 10.59 15.51
C LYS A 63 2.65 9.70 16.62
N GLU A 64 1.35 9.81 16.91
CA GLU A 64 0.69 9.04 17.98
C GLU A 64 0.20 7.66 17.52
N ASP A 65 0.31 7.38 16.22
CA ASP A 65 -0.15 6.13 15.62
C ASP A 65 0.89 5.01 15.76
N ARG A 66 0.47 3.78 15.43
CA ARG A 66 1.32 2.60 15.37
C ARG A 66 1.22 1.92 14.02
N ILE A 67 2.37 1.56 13.45
CA ILE A 67 2.46 0.65 12.31
C ILE A 67 2.82 -0.74 12.85
N VAL A 68 2.05 -1.76 12.45
CA VAL A 68 2.31 -3.17 12.79
C VAL A 68 2.57 -3.93 11.48
N ALA A 69 3.83 -4.19 11.18
CA ALA A 69 4.28 -4.71 9.89
C ALA A 69 4.77 -6.17 9.97
N ASP A 70 4.49 -6.98 8.93
CA ASP A 70 5.07 -8.33 8.82
C ASP A 70 6.59 -8.22 8.70
N ARG A 71 7.34 -9.04 9.45
CA ARG A 71 8.80 -8.98 9.45
C ARG A 71 9.41 -9.28 8.08
N LEU A 72 8.76 -10.02 7.20
CA LEU A 72 9.27 -10.33 5.85
C LEU A 72 8.68 -9.45 4.75
N SER A 73 7.89 -8.43 5.10
CA SER A 73 7.42 -7.45 4.10
C SER A 73 8.58 -6.82 3.34
N HIS A 74 8.32 -6.43 2.10
CA HIS A 74 9.25 -5.87 1.14
C HIS A 74 10.02 -4.71 1.76
N ALA A 75 11.31 -4.61 1.44
CA ALA A 75 12.20 -3.60 2.03
C ALA A 75 11.64 -2.18 1.92
N SER A 76 10.97 -1.85 0.80
CA SER A 76 10.33 -0.56 0.59
C SER A 76 9.19 -0.24 1.58
N LEU A 77 8.41 -1.25 2.00
CA LEU A 77 7.36 -1.08 3.02
C LEU A 77 7.97 -0.87 4.40
N LEU A 78 8.99 -1.65 4.74
CA LEU A 78 9.68 -1.54 6.02
C LEU A 78 10.45 -0.21 6.14
N GLU A 79 11.05 0.26 5.07
CA GLU A 79 11.71 1.56 5.01
C GLU A 79 10.70 2.70 5.19
N ALA A 80 9.61 2.69 4.41
CA ALA A 80 8.54 3.66 4.56
C ALA A 80 7.96 3.69 5.99
N ALA A 81 7.76 2.52 6.59
CA ALA A 81 7.29 2.41 7.97
C ALA A 81 8.32 2.90 9.00
N GLY A 82 9.62 2.72 8.74
CA GLY A 82 10.69 3.21 9.59
C GLY A 82 10.92 4.73 9.50
N LEU A 83 10.58 5.34 8.36
CA LEU A 83 10.63 6.79 8.14
C LEU A 83 9.41 7.53 8.71
N SER A 84 8.31 6.82 8.96
CA SER A 84 7.12 7.39 9.60
C SER A 84 7.42 7.82 11.05
N PRO A 85 6.82 8.93 11.54
CA PRO A 85 6.90 9.30 12.96
C PRO A 85 6.11 8.35 13.88
N ALA A 86 5.30 7.44 13.31
CA ALA A 86 4.52 6.46 14.05
C ALA A 86 5.42 5.41 14.73
N GLN A 87 4.90 4.77 15.78
CA GLN A 87 5.59 3.65 16.41
C GLN A 87 5.58 2.42 15.49
N LEU A 88 6.75 1.94 15.05
CA LEU A 88 6.85 0.68 14.32
C LEU A 88 6.95 -0.53 15.27
N ARG A 89 6.09 -1.52 15.05
CA ARG A 89 6.16 -2.88 15.62
C ARG A 89 6.16 -3.90 14.50
N ARG A 90 6.93 -4.98 14.65
CA ARG A 90 7.01 -6.05 13.67
C ARG A 90 6.48 -7.36 14.26
N PHE A 91 5.53 -8.00 13.57
CA PHE A 91 5.04 -9.32 13.96
C PHE A 91 5.80 -10.42 13.20
N THR A 92 5.74 -11.63 13.73
CA THR A 92 6.35 -12.81 13.11
C THR A 92 5.63 -13.08 11.80
N HIS A 93 6.37 -13.49 10.78
CA HIS A 93 5.82 -13.68 9.45
C HIS A 93 4.60 -14.60 9.44
N ASN A 94 3.49 -14.14 8.84
CA ASN A 94 2.20 -14.84 8.79
C ASN A 94 1.60 -15.25 10.14
N ASP A 95 2.09 -14.70 11.25
CA ASP A 95 1.63 -15.02 12.61
C ASP A 95 0.51 -14.08 13.07
N VAL A 96 -0.72 -14.51 12.82
CA VAL A 96 -1.94 -13.79 13.23
C VAL A 96 -2.03 -13.63 14.75
N GLY A 97 -1.51 -14.59 15.53
CA GLY A 97 -1.52 -14.55 16.98
C GLY A 97 -0.60 -13.47 17.52
N HIS A 98 0.63 -13.38 16.99
CA HIS A 98 1.56 -12.32 17.32
C HIS A 98 1.05 -10.95 16.86
N LEU A 99 0.47 -10.85 15.65
CA LEU A 99 -0.21 -9.63 15.21
C LEU A 99 -1.26 -9.18 16.23
N HIS A 100 -2.18 -10.06 16.60
CA HIS A 100 -3.24 -9.76 17.57
C HIS A 100 -2.66 -9.32 18.92
N ALA A 101 -1.62 -10.00 19.42
CA ALA A 101 -0.98 -9.63 20.69
C ALA A 101 -0.32 -8.23 20.66
N LEU A 102 0.22 -7.80 19.51
CA LEU A 102 0.76 -6.44 19.35
C LEU A 102 -0.34 -5.39 19.31
N LEU A 103 -1.44 -5.72 18.64
CA LEU A 103 -2.56 -4.83 18.44
C LEU A 103 -3.37 -4.56 19.72
N GLN A 104 -3.39 -5.50 20.66
CA GLN A 104 -4.01 -5.34 21.99
C GLN A 104 -3.23 -4.42 22.93
N LYS A 105 -1.99 -4.04 22.57
CA LYS A 105 -1.19 -3.12 23.39
C LYS A 105 -1.74 -1.71 23.26
N PRO A 106 -1.83 -0.91 24.35
CA PRO A 106 -2.32 0.46 24.30
C PRO A 106 -1.64 1.29 23.21
N CYS A 107 -2.44 2.05 22.46
CA CYS A 107 -2.01 2.99 21.42
C CYS A 107 -2.85 4.26 21.56
N ALA A 108 -2.22 5.42 21.54
CA ALA A 108 -2.91 6.70 21.70
C ALA A 108 -3.63 7.13 20.41
N GLY A 109 -3.04 6.82 19.25
CA GLY A 109 -3.60 7.06 17.92
C GLY A 109 -4.20 5.82 17.27
N GLN A 110 -4.20 5.82 15.94
CA GLN A 110 -4.67 4.73 15.09
C GLN A 110 -3.60 3.66 14.88
N GLN A 111 -4.03 2.47 14.45
CA GLN A 111 -3.13 1.36 14.14
C GLN A 111 -3.24 0.99 12.66
N LEU A 112 -2.11 0.93 11.96
CA LEU A 112 -1.99 0.49 10.57
C LEU A 112 -1.29 -0.86 10.50
N VAL A 113 -1.98 -1.88 10.00
CA VAL A 113 -1.39 -3.20 9.73
C VAL A 113 -0.85 -3.23 8.31
N VAL A 114 0.39 -3.67 8.13
CA VAL A 114 1.08 -3.71 6.83
C VAL A 114 1.62 -5.12 6.56
N THR A 115 1.29 -5.66 5.39
CA THR A 115 1.78 -6.96 4.89
C THR A 115 1.76 -6.98 3.37
N GLU A 116 2.28 -8.05 2.77
CA GLU A 116 2.19 -8.31 1.33
C GLU A 116 1.16 -9.41 1.03
N GLY A 117 0.50 -9.33 -0.13
CA GLY A 117 -0.37 -10.43 -0.57
C GLY A 117 0.43 -11.69 -0.90
N VAL A 118 1.55 -11.51 -1.61
CA VAL A 118 2.50 -12.57 -1.98
C VAL A 118 3.91 -12.05 -1.70
N PHE A 119 4.71 -12.81 -0.96
CA PHE A 119 6.07 -12.44 -0.61
C PHE A 119 7.02 -12.92 -1.72
N SER A 120 7.67 -11.99 -2.43
CA SER A 120 8.44 -12.34 -3.63
C SER A 120 9.68 -13.19 -3.38
N MET A 121 10.25 -13.16 -2.16
CA MET A 121 11.44 -13.93 -1.80
C MET A 121 11.12 -15.40 -1.51
N ASP A 122 10.04 -15.66 -0.77
CA ASP A 122 9.69 -17.01 -0.30
C ASP A 122 8.56 -17.64 -1.13
N GLY A 123 7.83 -16.82 -1.90
CA GLY A 123 6.75 -17.24 -2.80
C GLY A 123 5.45 -17.61 -2.09
N ASP A 124 5.37 -17.45 -0.77
CA ASP A 124 4.19 -17.73 0.02
C ASP A 124 3.26 -16.52 0.10
N SER A 125 2.08 -16.71 0.70
CA SER A 125 1.00 -15.72 0.69
C SER A 125 0.51 -15.43 2.10
N ALA A 126 0.22 -14.16 2.37
CA ALA A 126 -0.34 -13.78 3.65
C ALA A 126 -1.74 -14.37 3.87
N PRO A 127 -2.09 -14.78 5.10
CA PRO A 127 -3.46 -15.17 5.45
C PRO A 127 -4.34 -13.91 5.61
N LEU A 128 -4.58 -13.20 4.50
CA LEU A 128 -5.16 -11.85 4.48
C LEU A 128 -6.51 -11.76 5.21
N HIS A 129 -7.37 -12.77 5.09
CA HIS A 129 -8.66 -12.80 5.80
C HIS A 129 -8.45 -12.81 7.32
N SER A 130 -7.60 -13.70 7.82
CA SER A 130 -7.32 -13.82 9.25
C SER A 130 -6.59 -12.58 9.81
N LEU A 131 -5.68 -11.99 9.04
CA LEU A 131 -5.02 -10.74 9.43
C LEU A 131 -6.02 -9.57 9.46
N HIS A 132 -6.95 -9.52 8.51
CA HIS A 132 -8.02 -8.53 8.47
C HIS A 132 -8.95 -8.65 9.68
N ASP A 133 -9.39 -9.87 10.02
CA ASP A 133 -10.24 -10.11 11.19
C ASP A 133 -9.55 -9.71 12.49
N ALA A 134 -8.27 -10.04 12.64
CA ALA A 134 -7.45 -9.63 13.78
C ALA A 134 -7.28 -8.11 13.88
N ALA A 135 -7.15 -7.42 12.74
CA ALA A 135 -7.09 -5.95 12.70
C ALA A 135 -8.43 -5.29 13.06
N ARG A 136 -9.56 -5.96 12.82
CA ARG A 136 -10.90 -5.43 13.10
C ARG A 136 -11.36 -5.63 14.53
N SER A 137 -10.85 -6.61 15.25
CA SER A 137 -11.32 -6.95 16.62
C SER A 137 -10.98 -5.90 17.68
N ILE A 138 -10.25 -4.85 17.31
CA ILE A 138 -9.56 -3.88 18.17
C ILE A 138 -9.91 -2.43 17.85
N THR A 139 -10.49 -2.14 16.67
CA THR A 139 -10.82 -0.77 16.24
C THR A 139 -12.34 -0.61 16.07
N PRO A 140 -13.03 0.12 16.95
CA PRO A 140 -14.43 0.47 16.75
C PRO A 140 -14.51 1.67 15.76
N GLY A 141 -14.93 1.42 14.52
CA GLY A 141 -15.45 2.46 13.62
C GLY A 141 -14.64 2.77 12.35
N TYR A 142 -15.37 2.82 11.23
CA TYR A 142 -15.00 3.22 9.85
C TYR A 142 -14.11 2.27 9.03
N TRP A 143 -14.65 1.76 7.90
CA TRP A 143 -13.98 0.80 6.99
C TRP A 143 -14.10 1.21 5.51
N SER A 144 -13.08 0.84 4.73
CA SER A 144 -13.16 0.59 3.28
C SER A 144 -12.32 -0.65 2.99
N THR A 145 -12.92 -1.70 2.45
CA THR A 145 -12.24 -2.96 2.07
C THR A 145 -11.73 -2.87 0.64
N MET A 146 -10.51 -3.36 0.41
CA MET A 146 -9.98 -3.66 -0.90
C MET A 146 -10.64 -4.94 -1.44
N PRO A 147 -11.51 -4.91 -2.47
CA PRO A 147 -11.98 -6.15 -3.09
C PRO A 147 -10.78 -6.82 -3.76
N THR A 148 -10.52 -8.08 -3.40
CA THR A 148 -9.69 -8.95 -4.23
C THR A 148 -10.48 -9.26 -5.50
N ALA A 149 -9.97 -8.84 -6.65
CA ALA A 149 -10.50 -9.25 -7.94
C ALA A 149 -10.27 -10.76 -8.10
N SER A 150 -11.24 -11.56 -7.70
CA SER A 150 -11.31 -12.97 -8.09
C SER A 150 -11.73 -13.04 -9.56
N ARG A 151 -10.80 -13.48 -10.41
CA ARG A 151 -11.13 -14.26 -11.61
C ARG A 151 -10.43 -15.60 -11.50
#